data_AF-A0A9E3B0L8-F1
#
_entry.id   AF-A0A9E3B0L8-F1
#
_cell.length_a   1.000
_cell.length_b   1.000
_cell.length_c   1.000
_cell.angle_alpha   90.00
_cell.angle_beta   90.00
_cell.angle_gamma   90.00
#
_symmetry.space_group_name_H-M   'P 1'
#
loop_
_entity.id
_entity.type
_entity.pdbx_description
1 polymer ?
#
loop_
_entity_poly.entity_id
_entity_poly.type
_entity_poly.pdbx_seq_one_letter_code
_entity_poly.pdbx_strand_id
1 'polypeptide(L)'
;MANSQQSATVEALPLRKARTRIPTDDYLRRLPWAFVAPSLIIYTVVVVYPMVYSAYLSLFRWDGVSPTKVFVGLDNYHILLTQHDVFWIALRNNAIWLIAALLLPTSIGLGLAIVLNSKF
;
A
#
# COMPACT_ATOMS: atom_id res chain seq x y z
N MET A 1 61.54 47.69 11.48
CA MET A 1 61.68 46.24 11.69
C MET A 1 60.29 45.64 11.79
N ALA A 2 60.09 44.44 11.22
CA ALA A 2 58.85 43.66 11.12
C ALA A 2 57.81 44.14 10.08
N ASN A 3 57.85 43.58 8.87
CA ASN A 3 56.92 42.49 8.50
C ASN A 3 57.16 42.08 7.03
N SER A 4 58.07 41.12 6.81
CA SER A 4 58.43 40.61 5.49
C SER A 4 58.43 39.08 5.43
N GLN A 5 57.58 38.42 6.23
CA GLN A 5 57.46 36.95 6.26
C GLN A 5 56.01 36.47 6.35
N GLN A 6 55.17 36.90 5.41
CA GLN A 6 53.86 36.28 5.20
C GLN A 6 53.61 36.05 3.72
N SER A 7 54.58 35.41 3.08
CA SER A 7 54.54 34.96 1.68
C SER A 7 55.02 33.52 1.59
N ALA A 8 54.68 32.70 2.59
CA ALA A 8 54.87 31.26 2.55
C ALA A 8 53.54 30.62 2.18
N THR A 9 53.38 30.35 0.88
CA THR A 9 52.82 29.09 0.37
C THR A 9 51.69 28.47 1.20
N VAL A 10 50.45 28.95 0.99
CA VAL A 10 49.32 28.02 1.04
C VAL A 10 49.45 27.15 -0.22
N GLU A 11 50.32 26.16 -0.14
CA GLU A 11 50.43 25.08 -1.11
C GLU A 11 49.04 24.46 -1.20
N ALA A 12 48.33 24.80 -2.28
CA ALA A 12 47.00 24.27 -2.55
C ALA A 12 47.11 22.75 -2.54
N LEU A 13 46.59 22.12 -1.49
CA LEU A 13 46.49 20.67 -1.39
C LEU A 13 45.93 20.16 -2.71
N PRO A 14 46.60 19.24 -3.42
CA PRO A 14 46.02 18.66 -4.61
C PRO A 14 44.75 17.95 -4.14
N LEU A 15 43.59 18.54 -4.44
CA LEU A 15 42.30 17.91 -4.23
C LEU A 15 42.29 16.70 -5.13
N ARG A 16 42.81 15.59 -4.59
CA ARG A 16 42.80 14.27 -5.20
C ARG A 16 41.33 13.97 -5.37
N LYS A 17 40.82 14.24 -6.58
CA LYS A 17 39.45 14.02 -7.00
C LYS A 17 39.19 12.55 -6.73
N ALA A 18 38.64 12.26 -5.55
CA ALA A 18 38.19 10.94 -5.16
C ALA A 18 37.03 10.66 -6.10
N ARG A 19 37.37 10.21 -7.31
CA ARG A 19 36.43 9.73 -8.29
C ARG A 19 35.86 8.48 -7.64
N THR A 20 34.78 8.65 -6.89
CA THR A 20 33.91 7.58 -6.47
C THR A 20 33.51 6.88 -7.76
N ARG A 21 34.25 5.82 -8.10
CA ARG A 21 33.87 4.92 -9.17
C ARG A 21 32.64 4.20 -8.62
N ILE A 22 31.46 4.78 -8.88
CA ILE A 22 30.19 4.12 -8.63
C ILE A 22 30.22 2.86 -9.51
N PRO A 23 30.30 1.64 -8.93
CA PRO A 23 30.42 0.43 -9.72
C PRO A 23 29.08 0.13 -10.42
N THR A 24 29.08 0.20 -11.76
CA THR A 24 28.20 -0.46 -12.76
C THR A 24 26.67 -0.53 -12.54
N ASP A 25 25.95 -0.10 -13.58
CA ASP A 25 24.51 0.16 -13.67
C ASP A 25 23.57 -1.00 -13.27
N ASP A 26 23.99 -2.26 -13.35
CA ASP A 26 23.11 -3.40 -13.09
C ASP A 26 22.89 -3.69 -11.60
N TYR A 27 23.89 -3.45 -10.74
CA TYR A 27 23.78 -3.71 -9.29
C TYR A 27 22.81 -2.72 -8.64
N LEU A 28 22.92 -1.44 -8.99
CA LEU A 28 22.02 -0.37 -8.54
C LEU A 28 20.59 -0.57 -9.04
N ARG A 29 20.40 -1.27 -10.17
CA ARG A 29 19.08 -1.55 -10.73
C ARG A 29 18.37 -2.74 -10.08
N ARG A 30 19.11 -3.72 -9.53
CA ARG A 30 18.56 -4.91 -8.85
C ARG A 30 18.41 -4.76 -7.34
N LEU A 31 19.24 -3.93 -6.71
CA LEU A 31 19.18 -3.60 -5.29
C LEU A 31 17.76 -3.23 -4.80
N PRO A 32 17.00 -2.33 -5.46
CA PRO A 32 15.66 -1.97 -5.02
C PRO A 32 14.71 -3.16 -4.96
N TRP A 33 14.78 -4.08 -5.92
CA TRP A 33 13.96 -5.29 -5.93
C TRP A 33 14.29 -6.23 -4.78
N ALA A 34 15.56 -6.32 -4.38
CA ALA A 34 15.95 -7.12 -3.22
C ALA A 34 15.39 -6.54 -1.90
N PHE A 35 15.28 -5.21 -1.79
CA PHE A 35 14.65 -4.57 -0.62
C PHE A 35 13.12 -4.72 -0.60
N VAL A 36 12.47 -4.71 -1.76
CA VAL A 36 11.01 -4.87 -1.88
C VAL A 36 10.58 -6.35 -1.84
N ALA A 37 11.45 -7.27 -2.26
CA ALA A 37 11.15 -8.70 -2.31
C ALA A 37 10.57 -9.27 -0.99
N PRO A 38 11.15 -9.06 0.21
CA PRO A 38 10.61 -9.66 1.43
C PRO A 38 9.21 -9.13 1.78
N SER A 39 8.96 -7.83 1.63
CA SER A 39 7.63 -7.27 1.89
C SER A 39 6.61 -7.75 0.85
N LEU A 40 7.01 -7.85 -0.42
CA LEU A 40 6.16 -8.36 -1.49
C LEU A 40 5.80 -9.84 -1.27
N ILE A 41 6.77 -10.67 -0.89
CA ILE A 41 6.52 -12.10 -0.60
C ILE A 41 5.52 -12.23 0.54
N ILE A 42 5.70 -11.49 1.64
CA ILE A 42 4.76 -11.52 2.77
C ILE A 42 3.37 -11.06 2.33
N TYR A 43 3.28 -9.94 1.60
CA TYR A 43 2.01 -9.44 1.07
C TYR A 43 1.32 -10.47 0.19
N THR A 44 2.05 -11.12 -0.72
CA THR A 44 1.49 -12.14 -1.61
C THR A 44 0.97 -13.34 -0.83
N VAL A 45 1.70 -13.83 0.17
CA VAL A 45 1.30 -15.03 0.94
C VAL A 45 0.15 -14.72 1.89
N VAL A 46 0.14 -13.55 2.53
CA VAL A 46 -0.82 -13.22 3.59
C VAL A 46 -2.08 -12.56 3.05
N VAL A 47 -1.99 -11.83 1.93
CA VAL A 47 -3.12 -11.07 1.37
C VAL A 47 -3.59 -11.68 0.04
N VAL A 48 -2.69 -11.78 -0.94
CA VAL A 48 -3.08 -12.15 -2.31
C VAL A 48 -3.49 -13.63 -2.39
N TYR A 49 -2.72 -14.53 -1.79
CA TYR A 49 -3.00 -15.96 -1.81
C TYR A 49 -4.37 -16.31 -1.22
N PRO A 50 -4.74 -15.91 0.02
CA PRO A 50 -6.06 -16.22 0.55
C PRO A 50 -7.18 -15.51 -0.22
N MET A 51 -6.95 -14.32 -0.79
CA MET A 51 -7.92 -13.65 -1.65
C MET A 51 -8.23 -14.46 -2.92
N VAL A 52 -7.19 -14.92 -3.62
CA VAL A 52 -7.35 -15.76 -4.82
C VAL A 52 -7.97 -17.11 -4.46
N TYR A 53 -7.54 -17.72 -3.35
CA TYR A 53 -8.12 -18.98 -2.90
C TYR A 53 -9.60 -18.84 -2.52
N SER A 54 -9.99 -17.72 -1.89
CA SER A 54 -11.40 -17.41 -1.58
C SER A 54 -12.23 -17.21 -2.86
N ALA A 55 -11.68 -16.53 -3.86
CA ALA A 55 -12.32 -16.38 -5.17
C ALA A 55 -12.42 -17.71 -5.95
N TYR A 56 -11.44 -18.59 -5.81
CA TYR A 56 -11.53 -19.95 -6.34
C TYR A 56 -12.65 -20.73 -5.63
N LEU A 57 -12.71 -20.63 -4.30
CA LEU A 57 -13.65 -21.35 -3.47
C LEU A 57 -15.10 -20.89 -3.66
N SER A 58 -15.34 -19.63 -4.06
CA SER A 58 -16.68 -19.12 -4.35
C SER A 58 -17.36 -19.80 -5.54
N LEU A 59 -16.58 -20.47 -6.41
CA LEU A 59 -17.10 -21.30 -7.50
C LEU A 59 -17.60 -22.69 -7.04
N PHE A 60 -17.36 -23.02 -5.77
CA PHE A 60 -17.75 -24.27 -5.17
C PHE A 60 -18.84 -24.02 -4.13
N ARG A 61 -19.77 -24.96 -4.02
CA ARG A 61 -20.68 -25.04 -2.87
C ARG A 61 -19.97 -25.85 -1.79
N TRP A 62 -19.60 -25.16 -0.71
CA TRP A 62 -18.89 -25.76 0.42
C TRP A 62 -19.21 -25.02 1.72
N ASP A 63 -19.41 -25.77 2.79
CA ASP A 63 -19.76 -25.29 4.13
C ASP A 63 -18.52 -25.06 5.02
N GLY A 64 -17.32 -25.31 4.52
CA GLY A 64 -16.06 -25.15 5.27
C GLY A 64 -15.65 -26.38 6.08
N VAL A 65 -16.52 -27.37 6.25
CA VAL A 65 -16.32 -28.52 7.15
C VAL A 65 -16.45 -29.85 6.41
N SER A 66 -17.27 -29.89 5.37
CA SER A 66 -17.49 -31.06 4.53
C SER A 66 -16.19 -31.48 3.83
N PRO A 67 -15.88 -32.79 3.76
CA PRO A 67 -14.67 -33.27 3.10
C PRO A 67 -14.69 -33.07 1.58
N THR A 68 -15.89 -32.91 1.00
CA THR A 68 -16.09 -32.75 -0.44
C THR A 68 -16.62 -31.36 -0.77
N LYS A 69 -16.06 -30.75 -1.82
CA LYS A 69 -16.51 -29.48 -2.40
C LYS A 69 -17.21 -29.76 -3.72
N VAL A 70 -18.41 -29.21 -3.94
CA VAL A 70 -19.13 -29.40 -5.20
C VAL A 70 -18.86 -28.19 -6.11
N PHE A 71 -18.30 -28.41 -7.29
CA PHE A 71 -18.12 -27.34 -8.27
C PHE A 71 -19.48 -26.94 -8.86
N VAL A 72 -19.88 -25.70 -8.69
CA VAL A 72 -21.17 -25.14 -9.16
C VAL A 72 -21.00 -23.95 -10.09
N GLY A 73 -19.75 -23.56 -10.38
CA GLY A 73 -19.45 -22.41 -11.23
C GLY A 73 -20.01 -21.11 -10.64
N LEU A 74 -20.85 -20.40 -11.41
CA LEU A 74 -21.41 -19.12 -10.99
C LEU A 74 -22.79 -19.20 -10.32
N ASP A 75 -23.30 -20.42 -10.09
CA ASP A 75 -24.67 -20.61 -9.56
C ASP A 75 -24.85 -19.97 -8.18
N ASN A 76 -23.81 -20.00 -7.34
CA ASN A 76 -23.79 -19.30 -6.04
C ASN A 76 -24.11 -17.81 -6.17
N TYR A 77 -23.57 -17.15 -7.20
CA TYR A 77 -23.81 -15.72 -7.44
C TYR A 77 -25.22 -15.46 -7.97
N HIS A 78 -25.73 -16.32 -8.85
CA HIS A 78 -27.09 -16.20 -9.36
C HIS A 78 -28.12 -16.32 -8.23
N ILE A 79 -27.98 -17.32 -7.37
CA ILE A 79 -28.83 -17.53 -6.19
C ILE A 79 -28.74 -16.32 -5.24
N LEU A 80 -27.52 -15.86 -4.95
CA LEU A 80 -27.31 -14.69 -4.07
C LEU A 80 -28.02 -13.43 -4.57
N LEU A 81 -27.98 -13.17 -5.87
CA LEU A 81 -28.53 -11.95 -6.47
C LEU A 81 -30.04 -12.01 -6.70
N THR A 82 -30.61 -13.21 -6.93
CA THR A 82 -32.01 -13.38 -7.35
C THR A 82 -32.93 -13.91 -6.27
N GLN A 83 -32.40 -14.69 -5.30
CA GLN A 83 -33.22 -15.43 -4.33
C GLN A 83 -33.07 -14.94 -2.89
N HIS A 84 -32.09 -14.06 -2.61
CA HIS A 84 -31.80 -13.59 -1.26
C HIS A 84 -32.03 -12.09 -1.08
N ASP A 85 -33.24 -11.70 -0.66
CA ASP A 85 -33.58 -10.29 -0.37
C ASP A 85 -32.69 -9.67 0.71
N VAL A 86 -32.24 -10.50 1.67
CA VAL A 86 -31.34 -10.09 2.76
C VAL A 86 -30.01 -9.56 2.21
N PHE A 87 -29.53 -10.08 1.08
CA PHE A 87 -28.31 -9.59 0.44
C PHE A 87 -28.43 -8.11 0.06
N TRP A 88 -29.54 -7.72 -0.58
CA TRP A 88 -29.78 -6.34 -1.01
C TRP A 88 -29.98 -5.40 0.18
N ILE A 89 -30.65 -5.86 1.23
CA ILE A 89 -30.79 -5.10 2.48
C ILE A 89 -29.41 -4.86 3.11
N ALA A 90 -28.60 -5.91 3.24
CA ALA A 90 -27.26 -5.81 3.79
C ALA A 90 -26.35 -4.90 2.93
N LEU A 91 -26.43 -5.00 1.60
CA LEU A 91 -25.68 -4.17 0.67
C LEU A 91 -26.06 -2.69 0.80
N ARG A 92 -27.36 -2.38 0.84
CA ARG A 92 -27.85 -1.01 1.05
C ARG A 92 -27.39 -0.45 2.39
N ASN A 93 -27.50 -1.24 3.46
CA ASN A 93 -27.06 -0.81 4.78
C ASN A 93 -25.55 -0.53 4.80
N ASN A 94 -24.74 -1.40 4.20
CA ASN A 94 -23.30 -1.17 4.07
C ASN A 94 -22.98 0.08 3.25
N ALA A 95 -23.69 0.33 2.15
CA ALA A 95 -23.50 1.53 1.34
C ALA A 95 -23.82 2.81 2.13
N ILE A 96 -24.92 2.81 2.89
CA ILE A 96 -25.28 3.93 3.77
C ILE A 96 -24.19 4.15 4.83
N TRP A 97 -23.72 3.08 5.48
CA TRP A 97 -22.64 3.15 6.45
C TRP A 97 -21.34 3.67 5.86
N LEU A 98 -20.95 3.21 4.67
CA LEU A 98 -19.74 3.66 3.97
C LEU A 98 -19.81 5.16 3.66
N ILE A 99 -20.94 5.62 3.12
CA ILE A 99 -21.13 7.04 2.79
C ILE A 99 -21.14 7.88 4.07
N ALA A 100 -21.87 7.45 5.10
CA ALA A 100 -21.93 8.16 6.37
C ALA A 100 -20.55 8.22 7.07
N ALA A 101 -19.81 7.10 7.08
CA ALA A 101 -18.49 7.00 7.71
C ALA A 101 -17.43 7.82 6.97
N LEU A 102 -17.58 8.05 5.67
CA LEU A 102 -16.72 8.95 4.92
C LEU A 102 -17.14 10.41 5.12
N LEU A 103 -18.41 10.73 4.87
CA LEU A 103 -18.87 12.12 4.79
C LEU A 103 -18.99 12.77 6.16
N LEU A 104 -19.52 12.09 7.18
CA LEU A 104 -19.76 12.72 8.48
C LEU A 104 -18.45 13.11 9.17
N PRO A 105 -17.47 12.22 9.38
CA PRO A 105 -16.23 12.58 10.05
C PRO A 105 -15.40 13.58 9.25
N THR A 106 -15.35 13.45 7.92
CA THR A 106 -14.62 14.40 7.07
C THR A 106 -15.27 15.78 7.08
N SER A 107 -16.61 15.86 6.98
CA SER A 107 -17.32 17.16 7.00
C SER A 107 -17.23 17.82 8.36
N ILE A 108 -17.37 17.06 9.45
CA ILE A 108 -17.21 17.57 10.82
C ILE A 108 -15.76 18.00 11.04
N GLY A 109 -14.78 17.17 10.68
CA GLY A 109 -13.36 17.47 10.83
C GLY A 109 -12.95 18.71 10.05
N LEU A 110 -13.42 18.85 8.80
CA LEU A 110 -13.20 20.03 7.97
C LEU A 110 -13.93 21.26 8.53
N GLY A 111 -15.17 21.11 8.98
CA GLY A 111 -15.94 22.20 9.59
C GLY A 111 -15.25 22.73 10.85
N LEU A 112 -14.79 21.84 11.73
CA LEU A 112 -14.00 22.19 12.90
C LEU A 112 -12.67 22.84 12.52
N ALA A 113 -11.98 22.32 11.50
CA ALA A 113 -10.74 22.91 11.00
C ALA A 113 -10.96 24.34 10.49
N ILE A 114 -12.07 24.61 9.78
CA ILE A 114 -12.42 25.97 9.32
C ILE A 114 -12.67 26.89 10.51
N VAL A 115 -13.47 26.47 11.50
CA VAL A 115 -13.76 27.27 12.70
C VAL A 115 -12.49 27.56 13.51
N LEU A 116 -11.58 26.59 13.61
CA LEU A 116 -10.31 26.77 14.33
C LEU A 116 -9.32 27.63 13.53
N ASN A 117 -9.33 27.52 12.20
CA ASN A 117 -8.48 28.31 11.31
C ASN A 117 -8.98 29.73 11.12
N SER A 118 -10.29 29.97 11.27
CA SER A 118 -10.81 31.32 11.50
C SER A 118 -10.37 31.75 12.89
N LYS A 119 -9.15 32.30 12.96
CA LYS A 119 -8.72 33.11 14.09
C LYS A 119 -9.83 34.11 14.43
N PHE A 120 -10.02 34.33 15.73
CA PHE A 120 -10.69 35.49 16.31
C PHE A 120 -10.57 36.76 15.46
#